data_AF-A0A8D8AXW1-F1
#
_entry.id   AF-A0A8D8AXW1-F1
#
_cell.length_a   1.000
_cell.length_b   1.000
_cell.length_c   1.000
_cell.angle_alpha   90.00
_cell.angle_beta   90.00
_cell.angle_gamma   90.00
#
_symmetry.space_group_name_H-M   'P 1'
#
loop_
_entity.id
_entity.type
_entity.pdbx_description
1 polymer ?
#
loop_
_entity_poly.entity_id
_entity_poly.type
_entity_poly.pdbx_seq_one_letter_code
_entity_poly.pdbx_strand_id
1 'polypeptide(L)'
;MTVEERVLARLNRELGSNFDALAKSDDLVKKFQTDLDQLAARLTLSDENCAPELKNAVQSCSWRYTELEEAADNLEAFQEKLQEKIDKHRDVMERIEGHLAKIGKLENQKEYFMIMQDIQNIGQELTVSVHGKDDNKTISLYVALSGSLSNCILDRLNGVDAPHLKIYARNVAFYWHDILKEKYAKEFETILRNIKWPNLNQSLEVFNPSKENLHKL
;
A
#
# COMPACT_ATOMS: atom_id res chain seq x y z
N MET A 1 -56.24 -39.56 -26.00
CA MET A 1 -57.17 -40.62 -25.60
C MET A 1 -57.76 -40.23 -24.26
N THR A 2 -58.98 -39.70 -24.28
CA THR A 2 -59.66 -39.15 -23.10
C THR A 2 -60.07 -40.28 -22.15
N VAL A 3 -60.34 -39.96 -20.89
CA VAL A 3 -60.72 -40.95 -19.86
C VAL A 3 -61.98 -41.72 -20.28
N GLU A 4 -62.91 -41.02 -20.93
CA GLU A 4 -64.16 -41.56 -21.48
C GLU A 4 -63.90 -42.63 -22.55
N GLU A 5 -62.95 -42.41 -23.45
CA GLU A 5 -62.57 -43.37 -24.50
C GLU A 5 -61.96 -44.65 -23.91
N ARG A 6 -61.20 -44.55 -22.81
CA ARG A 6 -60.65 -45.74 -22.10
C ARG A 6 -61.74 -46.55 -21.42
N VAL A 7 -62.70 -45.87 -20.80
CA VAL A 7 -63.82 -46.52 -20.10
C VAL A 7 -64.71 -47.23 -21.12
N LEU A 8 -65.04 -46.57 -22.24
CA LEU A 8 -65.81 -47.16 -23.34
C LEU A 8 -65.10 -48.37 -23.98
N ALA A 9 -63.79 -48.29 -24.23
CA ALA A 9 -63.02 -49.41 -24.76
C ALA A 9 -62.99 -50.62 -23.81
N ARG A 10 -62.94 -50.36 -22.49
CA ARG A 10 -62.95 -51.40 -21.46
C ARG A 10 -64.33 -52.05 -21.30
N LEU A 11 -65.40 -51.25 -21.35
CA LEU A 11 -66.78 -51.76 -21.33
C LEU A 11 -67.07 -52.63 -22.56
N ASN A 12 -66.71 -52.17 -23.76
CA ASN A 12 -66.91 -52.92 -24.99
C ASN A 12 -66.10 -54.25 -25.02
N ARG A 13 -64.94 -54.29 -24.37
CA ARG A 13 -64.14 -55.52 -24.23
C ARG A 13 -64.79 -56.53 -23.30
N GLU A 14 -65.42 -56.10 -22.21
CA GLU A 14 -65.99 -57.02 -21.21
C GLU A 14 -67.43 -57.46 -21.51
N LEU A 15 -68.22 -56.63 -22.19
CA LEU A 15 -69.62 -56.95 -22.52
C LEU A 15 -69.76 -57.79 -23.80
N GLY A 16 -68.94 -57.56 -24.83
CA GLY A 16 -69.05 -58.28 -26.11
C GLY A 16 -70.44 -58.18 -26.78
N SER A 17 -70.59 -58.73 -27.98
CA SER A 17 -71.77 -58.55 -28.85
C SER A 17 -73.05 -59.30 -28.40
N ASN A 18 -73.06 -59.93 -27.23
CA ASN A 18 -74.12 -60.89 -26.82
C ASN A 18 -75.00 -60.34 -25.69
N PHE A 19 -76.31 -60.36 -25.89
CA PHE A 19 -77.32 -59.84 -24.97
C PHE A 19 -77.46 -60.64 -23.64
N ASP A 20 -76.92 -61.86 -23.56
CA ASP A 20 -76.80 -62.65 -22.32
C ASP A 20 -75.70 -62.13 -21.36
N ALA A 21 -74.92 -61.13 -21.77
CA ALA A 21 -73.92 -60.48 -20.92
C ALA A 21 -74.49 -59.44 -19.94
N LEU A 22 -75.81 -59.20 -19.95
CA LEU A 22 -76.45 -58.21 -19.07
C LEU A 22 -76.29 -58.57 -17.57
N ALA A 23 -76.29 -59.86 -17.22
CA ALA A 23 -75.99 -60.30 -15.86
C ALA A 23 -74.54 -59.99 -15.45
N LYS A 24 -73.59 -60.04 -16.39
CA LYS A 24 -72.19 -59.62 -16.17
C LYS A 24 -72.06 -58.12 -16.00
N SER A 25 -72.99 -57.34 -16.57
CA SER A 25 -73.05 -55.88 -16.36
C SER A 25 -73.36 -55.54 -14.91
N ASP A 26 -74.27 -56.27 -14.25
CA ASP A 26 -74.60 -56.03 -12.84
C ASP A 26 -73.41 -56.35 -11.91
N ASP A 27 -72.67 -57.42 -12.21
CA ASP A 27 -71.41 -57.73 -11.52
C ASP A 27 -70.32 -56.70 -11.78
N LEU A 28 -70.25 -56.15 -13.00
CA LEU A 28 -69.31 -55.09 -13.36
C LEU A 28 -69.64 -53.79 -12.61
N VAL A 29 -70.93 -53.44 -12.51
CA VAL A 29 -71.40 -52.29 -11.73
C VAL A 29 -71.06 -52.48 -10.26
N LYS A 30 -71.30 -53.66 -9.67
CA LYS A 30 -70.89 -53.94 -8.29
C LYS A 30 -69.38 -53.84 -8.07
N LYS A 31 -68.57 -54.32 -9.02
CA LYS A 31 -67.12 -54.16 -8.97
C LYS A 31 -66.69 -52.71 -9.05
N PHE A 32 -67.25 -51.92 -9.97
CA PHE A 32 -66.96 -50.49 -10.05
C PHE A 32 -67.45 -49.73 -8.83
N GLN A 33 -68.59 -50.12 -8.24
CA GLN A 33 -69.08 -49.57 -6.98
C GLN A 33 -68.11 -49.88 -5.84
N THR A 34 -67.63 -51.12 -5.74
CA THR A 34 -66.65 -51.54 -4.72
C THR A 34 -65.31 -50.85 -4.93
N ASP A 35 -64.85 -50.71 -6.16
CA ASP A 35 -63.61 -50.00 -6.50
C ASP A 35 -63.76 -48.50 -6.23
N LEU A 36 -64.93 -47.91 -6.48
CA LEU A 36 -65.26 -46.53 -6.11
C LEU A 36 -65.32 -46.35 -4.61
N ASP A 37 -65.90 -47.30 -3.87
CA ASP A 37 -65.98 -47.25 -2.41
C ASP A 37 -64.59 -47.44 -1.78
N GLN A 38 -63.74 -48.31 -2.35
CA GLN A 38 -62.33 -48.47 -1.94
C GLN A 38 -61.48 -47.26 -2.31
N LEU A 39 -61.70 -46.66 -3.47
CA LEU A 39 -61.01 -45.45 -3.90
C LEU A 39 -61.50 -44.25 -3.08
N ALA A 40 -62.79 -44.17 -2.79
CA ALA A 40 -63.39 -43.20 -1.90
C ALA A 40 -62.82 -43.38 -0.49
N ALA A 41 -62.71 -44.60 0.05
CA ALA A 41 -62.05 -44.89 1.33
C ALA A 41 -60.56 -44.53 1.34
N ARG A 42 -59.85 -44.69 0.21
CA ARG A 42 -58.45 -44.26 0.04
C ARG A 42 -58.29 -42.75 -0.13
N LEU A 43 -59.29 -42.05 -0.68
CA LEU A 43 -59.30 -40.59 -0.83
C LEU A 43 -59.84 -39.90 0.44
N THR A 44 -60.78 -40.55 1.13
CA THR A 44 -61.15 -40.27 2.53
C THR A 44 -60.15 -40.89 3.50
N LEU A 45 -58.85 -40.78 3.17
CA LEU A 45 -57.79 -40.59 4.16
C LEU A 45 -57.94 -39.19 4.81
N SER A 46 -59.14 -38.87 5.27
CA SER A 46 -59.41 -37.96 6.39
C SER A 46 -59.50 -38.80 7.66
N ASP A 47 -58.61 -39.78 7.81
CA ASP A 47 -58.42 -40.48 9.05
C ASP A 47 -57.76 -39.50 10.03
N GLU A 48 -58.37 -39.29 11.19
CA GLU A 48 -57.96 -38.32 12.21
C GLU A 48 -56.48 -38.49 12.66
N ASN A 49 -55.82 -39.58 12.25
CA ASN A 49 -54.40 -39.85 12.45
C ASN A 49 -53.42 -39.25 11.42
N CYS A 50 -53.89 -38.72 10.28
CA CYS A 50 -52.99 -38.09 9.28
C CYS A 50 -52.78 -36.58 9.55
N ALA A 51 -53.60 -35.96 10.41
CA ALA A 51 -53.63 -34.52 10.63
C ALA A 51 -52.74 -33.93 11.75
N PRO A 52 -52.02 -34.67 12.62
CA PRO A 52 -51.07 -34.06 13.57
C PRO A 52 -49.64 -33.98 12.99
N GLU A 53 -49.15 -35.01 12.31
CA GLU A 53 -47.78 -35.07 11.78
C GLU A 53 -47.57 -34.05 10.66
N LEU A 54 -48.53 -33.95 9.75
CA LEU A 54 -48.48 -33.01 8.62
C LEU A 54 -48.66 -31.57 9.10
N LYS A 55 -49.52 -31.35 10.10
CA LYS A 55 -49.69 -30.04 10.77
C LYS A 55 -48.43 -29.63 11.54
N ASN A 56 -47.81 -30.56 12.26
CA ASN A 56 -46.53 -30.34 12.95
C ASN A 56 -45.39 -30.07 11.97
N ALA A 57 -45.35 -30.77 10.82
CA ALA A 57 -44.38 -30.53 9.77
C ALA A 57 -44.56 -29.15 9.12
N VAL A 58 -45.80 -28.72 8.87
CA VAL A 58 -46.12 -27.39 8.35
C VAL A 58 -45.80 -26.30 9.38
N GLN A 59 -46.14 -26.48 10.65
CA GLN A 59 -45.77 -25.55 11.73
C GLN A 59 -44.25 -25.47 11.91
N SER A 60 -43.55 -26.62 11.82
CA SER A 60 -42.09 -26.66 11.90
C SER A 60 -41.44 -25.98 10.71
N CYS A 61 -41.97 -26.15 9.49
CA CYS A 61 -41.52 -25.39 8.32
C CYS A 61 -41.78 -23.90 8.47
N SER A 62 -42.96 -23.50 8.98
CA SER A 62 -43.27 -22.10 9.24
C SER A 62 -42.32 -21.49 10.27
N TRP A 63 -42.02 -22.21 11.35
CA TRP A 63 -41.07 -21.75 12.38
C TRP A 63 -39.64 -21.65 11.85
N ARG A 64 -39.19 -22.65 11.07
CA ARG A 64 -37.87 -22.62 10.41
C ARG A 64 -37.79 -21.47 9.40
N TYR A 65 -38.89 -21.16 8.72
CA TYR A 65 -38.96 -20.05 7.78
C TYR A 65 -38.83 -18.71 8.52
N THR A 66 -39.54 -18.52 9.64
CA THR A 66 -39.37 -17.30 10.46
C THR A 66 -37.98 -17.19 11.07
N GLU A 67 -37.37 -18.29 11.53
CA GLU A 67 -35.96 -18.30 11.98
C GLU A 67 -35.00 -17.89 10.85
N LEU A 68 -35.27 -18.34 9.63
CA LEU A 68 -34.47 -18.01 8.46
C LEU A 68 -34.62 -16.53 8.08
N GLU A 69 -35.83 -15.99 8.16
CA GLU A 69 -36.13 -14.59 7.89
C GLU A 69 -35.47 -13.68 8.93
N GLU A 70 -35.59 -14.00 10.22
CA GLU A 70 -34.85 -13.29 11.29
C GLU A 70 -33.33 -13.38 11.12
N ALA A 71 -32.81 -14.53 10.69
CA ALA A 71 -31.39 -14.69 10.40
C ALA A 71 -30.95 -13.85 9.20
N ALA A 72 -31.79 -13.73 8.16
CA ALA A 72 -31.54 -12.90 7.00
C ALA A 72 -31.52 -11.41 7.36
N ASP A 73 -32.51 -10.94 8.13
CA ASP A 73 -32.58 -9.56 8.61
C ASP A 73 -31.37 -9.20 9.49
N ASN A 74 -30.97 -10.12 10.38
CA ASN A 74 -29.78 -9.94 11.20
C ASN A 74 -28.49 -9.89 10.36
N LEU A 75 -28.41 -10.68 9.28
CA LEU A 75 -27.28 -10.65 8.36
C LEU A 75 -27.20 -9.30 7.62
N GLU A 76 -28.33 -8.79 7.15
CA GLU A 76 -28.41 -7.49 6.47
C GLU A 76 -28.01 -6.34 7.41
N ALA A 77 -28.55 -6.33 8.63
CA ALA A 77 -28.17 -5.34 9.65
C ALA A 77 -26.69 -5.44 10.05
N PHE A 78 -26.13 -6.65 10.07
CA PHE A 78 -24.69 -6.84 10.32
C PHE A 78 -23.85 -6.34 9.15
N GLN A 79 -24.27 -6.61 7.91
CA GLN A 79 -23.61 -6.12 6.70
C GLN A 79 -23.58 -4.59 6.65
N GLU A 80 -24.69 -3.92 6.99
CA GLU A 80 -24.76 -2.47 7.06
C GLU A 80 -23.78 -1.90 8.10
N LYS A 81 -23.78 -2.46 9.31
CA LYS A 81 -22.82 -2.06 10.38
C LYS A 81 -21.37 -2.29 9.97
N LEU A 82 -21.09 -3.40 9.28
CA LEU A 82 -19.76 -3.71 8.78
C LEU A 82 -19.33 -2.69 7.73
N GLN A 83 -20.22 -2.33 6.82
CA GLN A 83 -19.96 -1.34 5.77
C GLN A 83 -19.70 0.05 6.38
N GLU A 84 -20.52 0.49 7.33
CA GLU A 84 -20.31 1.75 8.05
C GLU A 84 -18.94 1.77 8.75
N LYS A 85 -18.56 0.64 9.37
CA LYS A 85 -17.26 0.51 10.01
C LYS A 85 -16.12 0.56 8.99
N ILE A 86 -16.24 -0.12 7.86
CA ILE A 86 -15.25 -0.08 6.78
C ILE A 86 -15.06 1.35 6.27
N ASP A 87 -16.15 2.08 6.04
CA ASP A 87 -16.08 3.45 5.50
C ASP A 87 -15.47 4.42 6.51
N LYS A 88 -15.77 4.28 7.81
CA LYS A 88 -15.07 5.02 8.88
C LYS A 88 -13.57 4.74 8.91
N HIS A 89 -13.16 3.48 8.74
CA HIS A 89 -11.73 3.14 8.71
C HIS A 89 -11.04 3.67 7.45
N ARG A 90 -11.74 3.73 6.31
CA ARG A 90 -11.23 4.31 5.07
C ARG A 90 -10.94 5.81 5.22
N ASP A 91 -11.87 6.58 5.77
CA ASP A 91 -11.67 8.02 6.04
C ASP A 91 -10.45 8.25 6.97
N VAL A 92 -10.32 7.44 8.02
CA VAL A 92 -9.14 7.51 8.91
C VAL A 92 -7.85 7.20 8.14
N MET A 93 -7.86 6.19 7.27
CA MET A 93 -6.70 5.79 6.48
C MET A 93 -6.28 6.90 5.50
N GLU A 94 -7.24 7.53 4.81
CA GLU A 94 -6.99 8.65 3.89
C GLU A 94 -6.38 9.85 4.64
N ARG A 95 -6.88 10.16 5.85
CA ARG A 95 -6.30 11.22 6.68
C ARG A 95 -4.87 10.90 7.10
N ILE A 96 -4.60 9.66 7.50
CA ILE A 96 -3.26 9.21 7.88
C ILE A 96 -2.31 9.32 6.67
N GLU A 97 -2.73 8.90 5.48
CA GLU A 97 -1.94 9.04 4.26
C GLU A 97 -1.61 10.51 3.97
N GLY A 98 -2.60 11.40 4.10
CA GLY A 98 -2.39 12.85 3.98
C GLY A 98 -1.38 13.40 5.00
N HIS A 99 -1.43 12.93 6.25
CA HIS A 99 -0.48 13.29 7.29
C HIS A 99 0.93 12.76 7.00
N LEU A 100 1.07 11.51 6.54
CA LEU A 100 2.35 10.91 6.17
C LEU A 100 3.00 11.64 5.00
N ALA A 101 2.21 12.01 3.98
CA ALA A 101 2.71 12.81 2.86
C ALA A 101 3.20 14.19 3.32
N LYS A 102 2.53 14.79 4.32
CA LYS A 102 2.97 16.06 4.92
C LYS A 102 4.26 15.90 5.72
N ILE A 103 4.41 14.80 6.47
CA ILE A 103 5.64 14.48 7.21
C ILE A 103 6.81 14.34 6.23
N GLY A 104 6.64 13.58 5.15
CA GLY A 104 7.71 13.44 4.13
C GLY A 104 8.13 14.79 3.51
N LYS A 105 7.18 15.71 3.26
CA LYS A 105 7.52 17.07 2.81
C LYS A 105 8.31 17.86 3.85
N LEU A 106 7.96 17.75 5.13
CA LEU A 106 8.65 18.42 6.22
C LEU A 106 10.05 17.84 6.45
N GLU A 107 10.23 16.53 6.30
CA GLU A 107 11.53 15.87 6.39
C GLU A 107 12.46 16.36 5.28
N ASN A 108 11.98 16.42 4.03
CA ASN A 108 12.75 16.97 2.92
C ASN A 108 13.16 18.44 3.16
N GLN A 109 12.26 19.26 3.70
CA GLN A 109 12.58 20.64 4.07
C GLN A 109 13.61 20.73 5.20
N LYS A 110 13.48 19.88 6.21
CA LYS A 110 14.45 19.80 7.32
C LYS A 110 15.83 19.45 6.79
N GLU A 111 15.95 18.44 5.93
CA GLU A 111 17.24 18.05 5.32
C GLU A 111 17.84 19.20 4.51
N TYR A 112 17.03 19.92 3.73
CA TYR A 112 17.46 21.10 3.00
C TYR A 112 18.07 22.15 3.95
N PHE A 113 17.39 22.48 5.04
CA PHE A 113 17.88 23.45 6.02
C PHE A 113 19.12 22.97 6.77
N MET A 114 19.22 21.68 7.07
CA MET A 114 20.41 21.11 7.70
C MET A 114 21.64 21.28 6.80
N ILE A 115 21.54 20.97 5.51
CA ILE A 115 22.67 21.17 4.58
C ILE A 115 23.02 22.65 4.46
N MET A 116 22.01 23.53 4.40
CA MET A 116 22.25 24.97 4.36
C MET A 116 23.00 25.46 5.61
N GLN A 117 22.62 24.95 6.79
CA GLN A 117 23.29 25.25 8.04
C GLN A 117 24.72 24.70 8.07
N ASP A 118 24.95 23.48 7.57
CA ASP A 118 26.29 22.90 7.45
C ASP A 118 27.21 23.81 6.62
N ILE A 119 26.74 24.30 5.47
CA ILE A 119 27.49 25.24 4.62
C ILE A 119 27.84 26.53 5.38
N GLN A 120 26.86 27.09 6.11
CA GLN A 120 27.06 28.31 6.88
C GLN A 120 28.05 28.11 8.03
N ASN A 121 27.94 27.01 8.76
CA ASN A 121 28.85 26.65 9.84
C ASN A 121 30.29 26.52 9.33
N ILE A 122 30.51 25.80 8.22
CA ILE A 122 31.83 25.70 7.60
C ILE A 122 32.34 27.08 7.19
N GLY A 123 31.50 27.94 6.61
CA GLY A 123 31.89 29.30 6.26
C GLY A 123 32.30 30.15 7.48
N GLN A 124 31.57 30.03 8.59
CA GLN A 124 31.91 30.73 9.82
C GLN A 124 33.22 30.20 10.41
N GLU A 125 33.41 28.88 10.44
CA GLU A 125 34.65 28.27 10.92
C GLU A 125 35.85 28.62 10.03
N LEU A 126 35.67 28.66 8.70
CA LEU A 126 36.70 29.12 7.76
C LEU A 126 37.10 30.57 8.02
N THR A 127 36.14 31.44 8.36
CA THR A 127 36.42 32.85 8.71
C THR A 127 37.33 32.95 9.93
N VAL A 128 37.09 32.12 10.95
CA VAL A 128 37.93 32.07 12.16
C VAL A 128 39.30 31.45 11.84
N SER A 129 39.31 30.35 11.09
CA SER A 129 40.51 29.56 10.81
C SER A 129 41.48 30.27 9.87
N VAL A 130 41.00 31.02 8.87
CA VAL A 130 41.86 31.67 7.87
C VAL A 130 42.78 32.74 8.49
N HIS A 131 42.31 33.40 9.56
CA HIS A 131 43.09 34.36 10.35
C HIS A 131 43.89 33.71 11.49
N GLY A 132 43.68 32.41 11.71
CA GLY A 132 44.40 31.61 12.69
C GLY A 132 45.76 31.12 12.17
N LYS A 133 46.47 30.39 13.04
CA LYS A 133 47.76 29.74 12.71
C LYS A 133 47.60 28.29 12.24
N ASP A 134 46.37 27.77 12.20
CA ASP A 134 46.09 26.38 11.87
C ASP A 134 45.63 26.25 10.41
N ASP A 135 46.62 26.14 9.52
CA ASP A 135 46.36 25.95 8.09
C ASP A 135 45.78 24.56 7.79
N ASN A 136 46.13 23.54 8.59
CA ASN A 136 45.56 22.21 8.43
C ASN A 136 44.04 22.20 8.67
N LYS A 137 43.57 22.91 9.70
CA LYS A 137 42.13 23.10 9.94
C LYS A 137 41.47 23.85 8.78
N THR A 138 42.09 24.92 8.30
CA THR A 138 41.57 25.74 7.20
C THR A 138 41.40 24.91 5.91
N ILE A 139 42.42 24.13 5.56
CA ILE A 139 42.39 23.24 4.39
C ILE A 139 41.34 22.14 4.58
N SER A 140 41.26 21.53 5.76
CA SER A 140 40.28 20.47 6.05
C SER A 140 38.84 20.95 5.91
N LEU A 141 38.54 22.15 6.39
CA LEU A 141 37.21 22.77 6.25
C LEU A 141 36.87 23.06 4.78
N TYR A 142 37.82 23.58 4.00
CA TYR A 142 37.62 23.83 2.58
C TYR A 142 37.42 22.53 1.78
N VAL A 143 38.14 21.47 2.15
CA VAL A 143 37.96 20.12 1.58
C VAL A 143 36.60 19.53 1.96
N ALA A 144 36.10 19.74 3.19
CA ALA A 144 34.76 19.32 3.58
C ALA A 144 33.66 20.04 2.77
N LEU A 145 33.90 21.30 2.38
CA LEU A 145 32.98 22.06 1.53
C LEU A 145 33.04 21.62 0.06
N SER A 146 34.26 21.53 -0.51
CA SER A 146 34.48 21.50 -1.97
C SER A 146 35.36 20.38 -2.50
N GLY A 147 35.96 19.58 -1.61
CA GLY A 147 36.98 18.60 -1.98
C GLY A 147 36.44 17.41 -2.78
N SER A 148 37.34 16.65 -3.39
CA SER A 148 37.01 15.39 -4.08
C SER A 148 37.01 14.16 -3.17
N LEU A 149 37.14 14.38 -1.85
CA LEU A 149 37.02 13.32 -0.85
C LEU A 149 35.55 12.95 -0.65
N SER A 150 35.29 11.65 -0.43
CA SER A 150 33.95 11.14 -0.17
C SER A 150 33.30 11.87 1.01
N ASN A 151 32.03 12.27 0.84
CA ASN A 151 31.20 13.00 1.81
C ASN A 151 31.40 14.52 1.90
N CYS A 152 32.04 15.19 0.94
CA CYS A 152 31.99 16.65 0.90
C CYS A 152 30.57 17.16 0.58
N ILE A 153 30.26 18.40 0.93
CA ILE A 153 28.91 18.95 0.73
C ILE A 153 28.53 18.99 -0.75
N LEU A 154 29.46 19.39 -1.64
CA LEU A 154 29.18 19.42 -3.08
C LEU A 154 28.93 18.03 -3.67
N ASP A 155 29.61 17.00 -3.16
CA ASP A 155 29.44 15.61 -3.60
C ASP A 155 28.10 15.04 -3.10
N ARG A 156 27.78 15.26 -1.82
CA ARG A 156 26.46 14.93 -1.24
C ARG A 156 25.31 15.55 -2.02
N LEU A 157 25.51 16.77 -2.53
CA LEU A 157 24.50 17.48 -3.31
C LEU A 157 24.39 16.99 -4.76
N ASN A 158 25.40 16.33 -5.35
CA ASN A 158 25.37 15.96 -6.77
C ASN A 158 24.13 15.13 -7.15
N GLY A 159 23.76 14.15 -6.31
CA GLY A 159 22.59 13.29 -6.50
C GLY A 159 21.24 13.89 -6.11
N VAL A 160 21.21 15.08 -5.49
CA VAL A 160 19.98 15.70 -4.96
C VAL A 160 19.39 16.69 -5.97
N ASP A 161 18.09 16.62 -6.23
CA ASP A 161 17.39 17.61 -7.08
C ASP A 161 17.10 18.91 -6.33
N ALA A 162 18.16 19.67 -6.04
CA ALA A 162 18.11 20.95 -5.34
C ALA A 162 19.00 22.00 -6.04
N PRO A 163 18.54 22.60 -7.16
CA PRO A 163 19.38 23.46 -8.00
C PRO A 163 19.86 24.71 -7.25
N HIS A 164 19.00 25.35 -6.46
CA HIS A 164 19.37 26.55 -5.70
C HIS A 164 20.41 26.27 -4.62
N LEU A 165 20.28 25.14 -3.90
CA LEU A 165 21.24 24.74 -2.87
C LEU A 165 22.60 24.37 -3.47
N LYS A 166 22.60 23.68 -4.62
CA LYS A 166 23.80 23.40 -5.42
C LYS A 166 24.53 24.68 -5.82
N ILE A 167 23.80 25.67 -6.34
CA ILE A 167 24.37 26.96 -6.74
C ILE A 167 24.92 27.70 -5.52
N TYR A 168 24.18 27.73 -4.41
CA TYR A 168 24.63 28.35 -3.18
C TYR A 168 25.93 27.73 -2.66
N ALA A 169 25.99 26.40 -2.55
CA ALA A 169 27.18 25.69 -2.09
C ALA A 169 28.39 25.97 -3.00
N ARG A 170 28.20 25.99 -4.34
CA ARG A 170 29.27 26.34 -5.28
C ARG A 170 29.74 27.77 -5.11
N ASN A 171 28.83 28.73 -4.96
CA ASN A 171 29.19 30.13 -4.78
C ASN A 171 30.01 30.33 -3.52
N VAL A 172 29.63 29.65 -2.43
CA VAL A 172 30.40 29.67 -1.17
C VAL A 172 31.77 29.01 -1.36
N ALA A 173 31.85 27.89 -2.08
CA ALA A 173 33.12 27.25 -2.39
C ALA A 173 34.04 28.15 -3.23
N PHE A 174 33.53 28.82 -4.26
CA PHE A 174 34.30 29.76 -5.07
C PHE A 174 34.78 30.96 -4.27
N TYR A 175 33.90 31.54 -3.44
CA TYR A 175 34.27 32.62 -2.55
C TYR A 175 35.46 32.25 -1.64
N TRP A 176 35.41 31.06 -1.02
CA TRP A 176 36.51 30.59 -0.18
C TRP A 176 37.76 30.21 -0.98
N HIS A 177 37.60 29.68 -2.19
CA HIS A 177 38.72 29.40 -3.08
C HIS A 177 39.56 30.64 -3.33
N ASP A 178 38.91 31.76 -3.69
CA ASP A 178 39.60 33.00 -4.03
C ASP A 178 40.36 33.57 -2.82
N ILE A 179 39.74 33.56 -1.64
CA ILE A 179 40.38 34.03 -0.39
C ILE A 179 41.60 33.18 -0.04
N LEU A 180 41.45 31.84 -0.06
CA LEU A 180 42.54 30.95 0.30
C LEU A 180 43.67 31.00 -0.72
N LYS A 181 43.33 31.09 -2.01
CA LYS A 181 44.32 31.26 -3.08
C LYS A 181 45.12 32.55 -2.88
N GLU A 182 44.48 33.67 -2.55
CA GLU A 182 45.19 34.92 -2.28
C GLU A 182 46.10 34.82 -1.06
N LYS A 183 45.62 34.23 0.04
CA LYS A 183 46.42 34.01 1.26
C LYS A 183 47.67 33.17 0.97
N TYR A 184 47.49 31.96 0.44
CA TYR A 184 48.60 31.04 0.22
C TYR A 184 49.53 31.50 -0.90
N ALA A 185 49.06 32.26 -1.90
CA ALA A 185 49.93 32.89 -2.88
C ALA A 185 50.89 33.91 -2.22
N LYS A 186 50.40 34.75 -1.30
CA LYS A 186 51.25 35.72 -0.56
C LYS A 186 52.28 35.02 0.33
N GLU A 187 51.88 33.94 1.00
CA GLU A 187 52.79 33.14 1.83
C GLU A 187 53.86 32.45 0.96
N PHE A 188 53.45 31.87 -0.17
CA PHE A 188 54.36 31.25 -1.12
C PHE A 188 55.38 32.26 -1.68
N GLU A 189 54.95 33.45 -2.09
CA GLU A 189 55.85 34.53 -2.54
C GLU A 189 56.82 34.98 -1.44
N THR A 190 56.37 35.01 -0.18
CA THR A 190 57.22 35.33 0.97
C THR A 190 58.29 34.26 1.16
N ILE A 191 57.92 32.98 1.03
CA ILE A 191 58.87 31.86 1.09
C ILE A 191 59.86 31.94 -0.07
N LEU A 192 59.39 32.17 -1.29
CA LEU A 192 60.25 32.32 -2.47
C LEU A 192 61.26 33.46 -2.27
N ARG A 193 60.82 34.59 -1.74
CA ARG A 193 61.71 35.72 -1.41
C ARG A 193 62.74 35.35 -0.35
N ASN A 194 62.34 34.62 0.69
CA ASN A 194 63.23 34.19 1.77
C ASN A 194 64.31 33.22 1.26
N ILE A 195 63.96 32.31 0.35
CA ILE A 195 64.94 31.40 -0.28
C ILE A 195 65.68 32.05 -1.47
N LYS A 196 65.42 33.34 -1.76
CA LYS A 196 65.97 34.11 -2.89
C LYS A 196 65.68 33.48 -4.26
N TRP A 197 64.51 32.87 -4.42
CA TRP A 197 64.08 32.29 -5.68
C TRP A 197 63.56 33.36 -6.66
N PRO A 198 63.83 33.23 -7.97
CA PRO A 198 64.78 32.29 -8.58
C PRO A 198 66.22 32.77 -8.34
N ASN A 199 67.07 31.91 -7.78
CA ASN A 199 68.49 32.22 -7.55
C ASN A 199 69.24 32.20 -8.89
N LEU A 200 69.08 33.26 -9.68
CA LEU A 200 69.69 33.40 -11.00
C LEU A 200 71.22 33.61 -10.95
N ASN A 201 71.79 33.78 -9.74
CA ASN A 201 73.19 34.17 -9.53
C ASN A 201 74.02 33.16 -8.71
N GLN A 202 73.55 31.93 -8.48
CA GLN A 202 74.31 30.89 -7.79
C GLN A 202 74.47 29.65 -8.67
N SER A 203 75.73 29.20 -8.86
CA SER A 203 76.01 27.87 -9.40
C SER A 203 75.36 26.83 -8.49
N LEU A 204 74.68 25.84 -9.08
CA LEU A 204 73.85 24.83 -8.39
C LEU A 204 74.58 24.03 -7.30
N GLU A 205 75.91 24.15 -7.17
CA GLU A 205 76.71 23.47 -6.16
C GLU A 205 76.60 24.05 -4.73
N VAL A 206 76.03 25.24 -4.55
CA VAL A 206 75.92 25.90 -3.21
C VAL A 206 74.50 25.82 -2.63
N PHE A 207 73.55 25.18 -3.31
CA PHE A 207 72.18 25.06 -2.80
C PHE A 207 72.07 23.92 -1.76
N ASN A 208 72.67 24.11 -0.58
CA ASN A 208 72.41 23.30 0.59
C ASN A 208 71.60 24.15 1.58
N PRO A 209 70.25 24.11 1.55
CA PRO A 209 69.45 24.83 2.53
C PRO A 209 69.75 24.25 3.92
N SER A 210 70.48 25.01 4.73
CA SER A 210 70.80 24.63 6.12
C SER A 210 69.52 24.31 6.88
N LYS A 211 69.56 23.20 7.64
CA LYS A 211 68.44 22.62 8.40
C LYS A 211 67.69 23.63 9.28
N GLU A 212 68.32 24.73 9.68
CA GLU A 212 67.70 25.80 10.47
C GLU A 212 66.54 26.52 9.77
N ASN A 213 66.54 26.60 8.43
CA ASN A 213 65.44 27.22 7.68
C ASN A 213 64.22 26.29 7.53
N LEU A 214 64.40 24.98 7.76
CA LEU A 214 63.34 23.99 7.68
C LEU A 214 62.65 23.73 9.04
N HIS A 215 63.29 24.06 10.16
CA HIS A 215 62.75 23.86 11.51
C HIS A 215 61.81 24.98 12.00
N LYS A 216 61.51 25.97 11.16
CA LYS A 216 60.50 27.02 11.44
C LYS A 216 59.18 26.82 10.68
N LEU A 217 59.02 25.69 10.00
CA LEU A 217 57.74 25.21 9.45
C LEU A 217 56.85 24.63 10.55
#